data_AF-A0A1G7FMK0-F1
#
_entry.id   AF-A0A1G7FMK0-F1
#
_cell.length_a   1.000
_cell.length_b   1.000
_cell.length_c   1.000
_cell.angle_alpha   90.00
_cell.angle_beta   90.00
_cell.angle_gamma   90.00
#
_symmetry.space_group_name_H-M   'P 1'
#
loop_
_entity.id
_entity.type
_entity.pdbx_description
1 polymer ?
#
loop_
_entity_poly.entity_id
_entity_poly.type
_entity_poly.pdbx_seq_one_letter_code
_entity_poly.pdbx_strand_id
1 'polypeptide(L)'
;MEIDIKELTAKAFFSYVGPAFPLWWERNKTKFVLPSLNRIGAALLNGQPYFQMLKVQDLKSGEIFDFPNEPLITLSLTKTIVETATVGKERRGTVKEYICTEDYQLTIKGLCMNEDPERREEYPTKQVQTLQRLFEINNRLEVLSNPFLALFGIKSIVLKDIQWEEMAGEQGLQKYSITAVSDNDFYADQNEKKRVLS
;
A
#
# COMPACT_ATOMS: atom_id res chain seq x y z
N MET A 1 49.62 -17.35 2.00
CA MET A 1 48.53 -16.66 1.30
C MET A 1 48.21 -17.51 0.09
N GLU A 2 47.16 -18.32 0.18
CA GLU A 2 46.80 -19.29 -0.85
C GLU A 2 45.91 -18.56 -1.88
N ILE A 3 46.34 -18.54 -3.14
CA ILE A 3 45.69 -17.75 -4.18
C ILE A 3 44.54 -18.60 -4.77
N ASP A 4 43.29 -18.17 -4.57
CA ASP A 4 42.12 -18.85 -5.15
C ASP A 4 41.98 -18.50 -6.63
N ILE A 5 42.41 -19.44 -7.47
CA ILE A 5 42.39 -19.35 -8.94
C ILE A 5 40.96 -19.15 -9.47
N LYS A 6 39.93 -19.62 -8.75
CA LYS A 6 38.53 -19.47 -9.16
C LYS A 6 38.04 -18.03 -9.02
N GLU A 7 38.46 -17.34 -7.97
CA GLU A 7 38.07 -15.94 -7.73
C GLU A 7 38.69 -15.01 -8.79
N LEU A 8 39.94 -15.29 -9.18
CA LEU A 8 40.70 -14.50 -10.13
C LEU A 8 40.13 -14.61 -11.56
N THR A 9 39.72 -15.82 -11.96
CA THR A 9 39.07 -16.06 -13.26
C THR A 9 37.66 -15.47 -13.31
N ALA A 10 36.88 -15.56 -12.24
CA ALA A 10 35.54 -14.96 -12.16
C ALA A 10 35.57 -13.42 -12.27
N LYS A 11 36.53 -12.77 -11.60
CA LYS A 11 36.75 -11.31 -11.69
C LYS A 11 37.19 -10.86 -13.09
N ALA A 12 38.02 -11.65 -13.78
CA ALA A 12 38.59 -11.27 -15.07
C ALA A 12 37.59 -11.40 -16.24
N PHE A 13 36.71 -12.40 -16.22
CA PHE A 13 35.84 -12.69 -17.38
C PHE A 13 34.40 -12.21 -17.25
N PHE A 14 33.84 -12.10 -16.04
CA PHE A 14 32.39 -11.92 -15.88
C PHE A 14 31.96 -10.65 -15.15
N SER A 15 32.89 -9.78 -14.71
CA SER A 15 32.58 -8.54 -13.97
C SER A 15 31.57 -8.74 -12.83
N TYR A 16 31.48 -9.96 -12.30
CA TYR A 16 30.44 -10.37 -11.38
C TYR A 16 31.05 -10.55 -10.00
N VAL A 17 30.74 -9.62 -9.10
CA VAL A 17 31.15 -9.61 -7.68
C VAL A 17 30.02 -10.13 -6.76
N GLY A 18 29.11 -10.93 -7.31
CA GLY A 18 28.07 -11.59 -6.54
C GLY A 18 28.47 -13.01 -6.10
N PRO A 19 27.89 -13.54 -5.01
CA PRO A 19 28.03 -14.96 -4.69
C PRO A 19 27.55 -15.83 -5.85
N ALA A 20 28.20 -16.96 -6.11
CA ALA A 20 27.76 -17.90 -7.13
C ALA A 20 26.36 -18.46 -6.81
N PHE A 21 25.57 -18.78 -7.83
CA PHE A 21 24.36 -19.59 -7.64
C PHE A 21 24.78 -21.00 -7.17
N PRO A 22 24.15 -21.63 -6.14
CA PRO A 22 22.87 -21.32 -5.48
C PRO A 22 22.94 -20.42 -4.23
N LEU A 23 24.13 -20.03 -3.76
CA LEU A 23 24.30 -19.19 -2.55
C LEU A 23 23.67 -17.80 -2.71
N TRP A 24 23.70 -17.22 -3.91
CA TRP A 24 22.99 -15.98 -4.22
C TRP A 24 21.47 -16.11 -4.02
N TRP A 25 20.91 -17.25 -4.43
CA TRP A 25 19.49 -17.53 -4.31
C TRP A 25 19.10 -17.68 -2.84
N GLU A 26 19.86 -18.45 -2.06
CA GLU A 26 19.63 -18.55 -0.61
C GLU A 26 19.64 -17.19 0.11
N ARG A 27 20.53 -16.27 -0.29
CA ARG A 27 20.58 -14.91 0.28
C ARG A 27 19.46 -13.98 -0.20
N ASN A 28 18.90 -14.18 -1.39
CA ASN A 28 17.94 -13.24 -2.00
C ASN A 28 16.51 -13.79 -2.18
N LYS A 29 16.24 -15.07 -1.85
CA LYS A 29 14.89 -15.69 -1.90
C LYS A 29 13.82 -14.83 -1.22
N THR A 30 14.14 -14.19 -0.09
CA THR A 30 13.20 -13.38 0.70
C THR A 30 12.73 -12.11 -0.02
N LYS A 31 13.46 -11.60 -1.01
CA LYS A 31 13.09 -10.39 -1.77
C LYS A 31 11.94 -10.62 -2.77
N PHE A 32 11.64 -11.88 -3.09
CA PHE A 32 10.61 -12.27 -4.07
C PHE A 32 9.49 -13.11 -3.46
N VAL A 33 9.50 -13.32 -2.14
CA VAL A 33 8.36 -13.94 -1.44
C VAL A 33 7.37 -12.83 -1.15
N LEU A 34 6.31 -12.75 -1.96
CA LEU A 34 5.12 -12.00 -1.57
C LEU A 34 4.62 -12.56 -0.23
N PRO A 35 4.20 -11.71 0.72
CA PRO A 35 3.61 -12.21 1.96
C PRO A 35 2.43 -13.12 1.59
N SER A 36 2.47 -14.38 2.03
CA SER A 36 1.37 -15.31 1.77
C SER A 36 0.09 -14.79 2.45
N LEU A 37 -1.03 -14.79 1.73
CA LEU A 37 -2.35 -14.45 2.30
C LEU A 37 -2.64 -15.26 3.59
N ASN A 38 -2.19 -16.52 3.63
CA ASN A 38 -2.37 -17.42 4.78
C ASN A 38 -1.59 -17.00 6.04
N ARG A 39 -0.66 -16.03 5.95
CA ARG A 39 0.10 -15.49 7.08
C ARG A 39 -0.35 -14.08 7.47
N ILE A 40 -1.42 -13.55 6.88
CA ILE A 40 -2.10 -12.36 7.42
C ILE A 40 -2.58 -12.72 8.82
N GLY A 41 -2.07 -12.03 9.84
CA GLY A 41 -2.32 -12.41 11.23
C GLY A 41 -1.45 -13.56 11.75
N ALA A 42 -0.32 -13.91 11.11
CA ALA A 42 0.67 -14.79 11.77
C ALA A 42 1.21 -14.14 13.06
N ALA A 43 1.26 -12.81 13.13
CA ALA A 43 1.51 -12.08 14.38
C ALA A 43 0.42 -12.31 15.44
N LEU A 44 -0.83 -12.56 15.00
CA LEU A 44 -2.00 -12.89 15.82
C LEU A 44 -1.85 -14.28 16.46
N LEU A 45 -1.27 -15.25 15.72
CA LEU A 45 -0.95 -16.58 16.26
C LEU A 45 0.11 -16.52 17.38
N ASN A 46 0.93 -15.48 17.39
CA ASN A 46 1.89 -15.20 18.46
C ASN A 46 1.29 -14.37 19.61
N GLY A 47 -0.03 -14.16 19.62
CA GLY A 47 -0.74 -13.41 20.65
C GLY A 47 -0.56 -11.89 20.57
N GLN A 48 -0.01 -11.36 19.46
CA GLN A 48 0.09 -9.91 19.28
C GLN A 48 -1.23 -9.35 18.73
N PRO A 49 -1.73 -8.22 19.26
CA PRO A 49 -2.92 -7.56 18.70
C PRO A 49 -2.72 -7.31 17.20
N TYR A 50 -3.80 -7.42 16.43
CA TYR A 50 -3.77 -7.02 15.03
C TYR A 50 -3.62 -5.50 14.96
N PHE A 51 -2.43 -5.03 14.63
CA PHE A 51 -2.16 -3.62 14.46
C PHE A 51 -2.24 -3.27 12.97
N GLN A 52 -3.37 -2.71 12.53
CA GLN A 52 -3.48 -2.16 11.18
C GLN A 52 -2.94 -0.73 11.16
N MET A 53 -1.72 -0.56 11.69
CA MET A 53 -1.03 0.72 11.67
C MET A 53 -0.84 1.14 10.22
N LEU A 54 -1.34 2.32 9.90
CA LEU A 54 -1.12 2.95 8.62
C LEU A 54 -0.10 4.07 8.82
N LYS A 55 1.07 3.87 8.22
CA LYS A 55 2.12 4.88 8.15
C LYS A 55 2.32 5.23 6.70
N VAL A 56 2.39 6.52 6.43
CA VAL A 56 2.59 7.03 5.07
C VAL A 56 3.74 8.01 5.06
N GLN A 57 4.50 8.04 3.98
CA GLN A 57 5.60 8.95 3.78
C GLN A 57 5.34 9.81 2.56
N ASP A 58 5.51 11.13 2.69
CA ASP A 58 5.57 11.99 1.51
C ASP A 58 6.94 11.84 0.86
N LEU A 59 6.95 11.49 -0.43
CA LEU A 59 8.19 11.26 -1.19
C LEU A 59 8.99 12.55 -1.42
N LYS A 60 8.36 13.73 -1.36
CA LYS A 60 9.04 15.02 -1.57
C LYS A 60 9.71 15.54 -0.30
N SER A 61 8.97 15.60 0.80
CA SER A 61 9.50 16.10 2.08
C SER A 61 10.25 15.03 2.87
N GLY A 62 9.96 13.74 2.63
CA GLY A 62 10.44 12.62 3.43
C GLY A 62 9.76 12.51 4.80
N GLU A 63 8.79 13.37 5.11
CA GLU A 63 8.06 13.37 6.37
C GLU A 63 7.15 12.14 6.46
N ILE A 64 7.15 11.51 7.63
CA ILE A 64 6.38 10.31 7.93
C ILE A 64 5.18 10.69 8.80
N PHE A 65 4.00 10.28 8.36
CA PHE A 65 2.75 10.50 9.05
C PHE A 65 2.18 9.17 9.52
N ASP A 66 1.86 9.12 10.82
CA ASP A 66 1.19 8.00 11.44
C ASP A 66 -0.30 8.33 11.59
N PHE A 67 -1.16 7.42 11.12
CA PHE A 67 -2.59 7.58 11.32
C PHE A 67 -2.97 7.25 12.78
N PRO A 68 -3.81 8.07 13.42
CA PRO A 68 -4.19 7.87 14.81
C PRO A 68 -5.15 6.69 14.97
N ASN A 69 -4.98 5.96 16.08
CA ASN A 69 -5.82 4.86 16.55
C ASN A 69 -6.20 3.84 15.46
N GLU A 70 -5.19 3.31 14.77
CA GLU A 70 -5.30 2.16 13.86
C GLU A 70 -6.54 2.18 12.96
N PRO A 71 -6.47 2.90 11.84
CA PRO A 71 -7.63 3.11 11.02
C PRO A 71 -8.10 1.81 10.37
N LEU A 72 -9.41 1.70 10.24
CA LEU A 72 -10.07 0.68 9.44
C LEU A 72 -9.97 1.05 7.96
N ILE A 73 -9.42 0.15 7.16
CA ILE A 73 -9.20 0.35 5.73
C ILE A 73 -10.17 -0.51 4.92
N THR A 74 -10.97 0.12 4.09
CA THR A 74 -11.82 -0.53 3.08
C THR A 74 -11.21 -0.33 1.71
N LEU A 75 -11.20 -1.38 0.89
CA LEU A 75 -10.72 -1.35 -0.50
C LEU A 75 -11.85 -1.69 -1.45
N SER A 76 -12.00 -0.91 -2.52
CA SER A 76 -12.91 -1.20 -3.63
C SER A 76 -12.18 -1.11 -4.96
N LEU A 77 -12.51 -2.03 -5.87
CA LEU A 77 -11.92 -2.10 -7.21
C LEU A 77 -13.06 -2.15 -8.23
N THR A 78 -13.04 -1.21 -9.16
CA THR A 78 -14.08 -1.06 -10.19
C THR A 78 -13.53 -1.47 -11.55
N LYS A 79 -14.40 -2.00 -12.42
CA LYS A 79 -14.06 -2.26 -13.82
C LYS A 79 -14.90 -1.40 -14.73
N THR A 80 -14.26 -0.68 -15.64
CA THR A 80 -14.93 -0.02 -16.76
C THR A 80 -15.16 -1.06 -17.86
N ILE A 81 -16.42 -1.32 -18.22
CA ILE A 81 -16.79 -2.32 -19.23
C ILE A 81 -17.56 -1.64 -20.36
N VAL A 82 -17.02 -1.72 -21.58
CA VAL A 82 -17.68 -1.23 -22.79
C VAL A 82 -18.42 -2.39 -23.45
N GLU A 83 -19.72 -2.21 -23.68
CA GLU A 83 -20.62 -3.27 -24.13
C GLU A 83 -21.42 -2.87 -25.37
N THR A 84 -21.49 -3.79 -26.34
CA THR A 84 -22.36 -3.65 -27.51
C THR A 84 -23.53 -4.62 -27.40
N ALA A 85 -24.74 -4.11 -27.55
CA ALA A 85 -25.96 -4.93 -27.54
C ALA A 85 -26.01 -5.80 -28.79
N THR A 86 -26.18 -7.12 -28.60
CA THR A 86 -26.36 -8.03 -29.75
C THR A 86 -27.80 -7.97 -30.21
N VAL A 87 -28.02 -7.65 -31.49
CA VAL A 87 -29.36 -7.73 -32.11
C VAL A 87 -29.58 -9.11 -32.72
N GLY A 88 -30.58 -9.83 -32.23
CA GLY A 88 -30.94 -11.16 -32.73
C GLY A 88 -31.96 -11.86 -31.84
N LYS A 89 -32.85 -12.66 -32.45
CA LYS A 89 -33.96 -13.33 -31.74
C LYS A 89 -33.49 -14.49 -30.83
N GLU A 90 -32.31 -15.05 -31.10
CA GLU A 90 -31.79 -16.25 -30.42
C GLU A 90 -30.61 -15.98 -29.48
N ARG A 91 -29.89 -14.85 -29.64
CA ARG A 91 -28.72 -14.55 -28.81
C ARG A 91 -29.09 -13.58 -27.69
N ARG A 92 -29.06 -14.09 -26.44
CA ARG A 92 -29.29 -13.29 -25.23
C ARG A 92 -27.93 -12.82 -24.69
N GLY A 93 -27.69 -11.51 -24.68
CA GLY A 93 -26.51 -10.90 -24.03
C GLY A 93 -25.86 -9.78 -24.84
N THR A 94 -24.96 -9.06 -24.18
CA THR A 94 -24.10 -8.03 -24.78
C THR A 94 -22.70 -8.60 -25.01
N VAL A 95 -22.01 -8.11 -26.04
CA VAL A 95 -20.58 -8.38 -26.25
C VAL A 95 -19.79 -7.37 -25.44
N LYS A 96 -18.89 -7.84 -24.55
CA LYS A 96 -17.94 -6.96 -23.84
C LYS A 96 -16.76 -6.71 -24.76
N GLU A 97 -16.61 -5.49 -25.24
CA GLU A 97 -15.55 -5.12 -26.18
C GLU A 97 -14.26 -4.77 -25.43
N TYR A 98 -14.41 -4.08 -24.31
CA TYR A 98 -13.29 -3.65 -23.49
C TYR A 98 -13.62 -3.83 -22.01
N ILE A 99 -12.65 -4.36 -21.25
CA ILE A 99 -12.73 -4.54 -19.81
C ILE A 99 -11.46 -3.95 -19.22
N CYS A 100 -11.56 -2.72 -18.69
CA CYS A 100 -10.48 -2.08 -17.95
C CYS A 100 -10.68 -2.28 -16.46
N THR A 101 -9.58 -2.44 -15.72
CA THR A 101 -9.61 -2.38 -14.25
C THR A 101 -9.12 -1.01 -13.85
N GLU A 102 -9.93 -0.30 -13.06
CA GLU A 102 -9.57 1.02 -12.53
C GLU A 102 -8.63 0.87 -11.33
N ASP A 103 -8.16 2.00 -10.81
CA ASP A 103 -7.35 2.04 -9.59
C ASP A 103 -8.16 1.60 -8.37
N TYR A 104 -7.48 1.10 -7.34
CA TYR A 104 -8.12 0.82 -6.06
C TYR A 104 -8.58 2.13 -5.42
N GLN A 105 -9.83 2.16 -5.00
CA GLN A 105 -10.37 3.19 -4.13
C GLN A 105 -10.26 2.71 -2.68
N LEU A 106 -9.75 3.58 -1.83
CA LEU A 106 -9.53 3.31 -0.41
C LEU A 106 -10.40 4.24 0.42
N THR A 107 -11.04 3.68 1.45
CA THR A 107 -11.71 4.45 2.49
C THR A 107 -11.08 4.10 3.83
N ILE A 108 -10.45 5.08 4.46
CA ILE A 108 -9.69 4.97 5.70
C ILE A 108 -10.51 5.66 6.79
N LYS A 109 -11.04 4.89 7.74
CA LYS A 109 -11.83 5.43 8.85
C LYS A 109 -11.10 5.23 10.15
N GLY A 110 -11.01 6.26 10.97
CA GLY A 110 -10.34 6.15 12.25
C GLY A 110 -10.87 7.14 13.27
N LEU A 111 -10.17 7.16 14.39
CA LEU A 111 -10.55 7.94 15.54
C LEU A 111 -9.35 8.70 16.07
N CYS A 112 -9.50 9.99 16.31
CA CYS A 112 -8.55 10.74 17.10
C CYS A 112 -9.03 10.71 18.55
N MET A 113 -8.16 10.32 19.48
CA MET A 113 -8.41 10.35 20.92
C MET A 113 -7.10 10.54 21.68
N ASN A 114 -7.16 11.15 22.85
CA ASN A 114 -6.01 11.22 23.74
C ASN A 114 -5.84 9.91 24.50
N GLU A 115 -4.63 9.33 24.46
CA GLU A 115 -4.30 8.09 25.19
C GLU A 115 -4.18 8.34 26.71
N ASP A 116 -3.84 9.57 27.10
CA ASP A 116 -3.65 9.99 28.48
C ASP A 116 -4.99 9.99 29.25
N PRO A 117 -5.17 9.15 30.29
CA PRO A 117 -6.40 9.06 31.07
C PRO A 117 -6.88 10.40 31.63
N GLU A 118 -5.95 11.30 31.96
CA GLU A 118 -6.25 12.60 32.56
C GLU A 118 -6.74 13.63 31.53
N ARG A 119 -6.45 13.42 30.24
CA ARG A 119 -6.81 14.33 29.14
C ARG A 119 -7.82 13.73 28.16
N ARG A 120 -8.52 12.66 28.55
CA ARG A 120 -9.52 12.02 27.67
C ARG A 120 -10.68 12.92 27.30
N GLU A 121 -10.97 13.94 28.10
CA GLU A 121 -12.06 14.89 27.83
C GLU A 121 -11.61 16.03 26.91
N GLU A 122 -10.29 16.24 26.76
CA GLU A 122 -9.74 17.28 25.89
C GLU A 122 -9.78 16.88 24.42
N TYR A 123 -10.09 17.84 23.55
CA TYR A 123 -10.10 17.61 22.11
C TYR A 123 -8.70 17.19 21.59
N PRO A 124 -8.58 16.13 20.77
CA PRO A 124 -7.32 15.56 20.29
C PRO A 124 -6.65 16.42 19.20
N THR A 125 -6.35 17.66 19.55
CA THR A 125 -5.91 18.73 18.65
C THR A 125 -4.65 18.34 17.87
N LYS A 126 -3.69 17.68 18.53
CA LYS A 126 -2.43 17.28 17.89
C LYS A 126 -2.66 16.29 16.74
N GLN A 127 -3.49 15.26 16.96
CA GLN A 127 -3.76 14.23 15.95
C GLN A 127 -4.55 14.82 14.78
N VAL A 128 -5.54 15.67 15.07
CA VAL A 128 -6.33 16.37 14.04
C VAL A 128 -5.44 17.28 13.19
N GLN A 129 -4.54 18.05 13.82
CA GLN A 129 -3.58 18.90 13.09
C GLN A 129 -2.61 18.09 12.23
N THR A 130 -2.14 16.93 12.70
CA THR A 130 -1.29 16.03 11.90
C THR A 130 -2.03 15.55 10.66
N LEU A 131 -3.29 15.14 10.79
CA LEU A 131 -4.12 14.74 9.65
C LEU A 131 -4.44 15.89 8.70
N GLN A 132 -4.65 17.10 9.20
CA GLN A 132 -4.80 18.30 8.36
C GLN A 132 -3.54 18.57 7.54
N ARG A 133 -2.36 18.56 8.17
CA ARG A 133 -1.07 18.71 7.46
C ARG A 133 -0.85 17.62 6.43
N LEU A 134 -1.18 16.38 6.78
CA LEU A 134 -1.13 15.26 5.83
C LEU A 134 -2.01 15.52 4.61
N PHE A 135 -3.22 16.07 4.81
CA PHE A 135 -4.14 16.39 3.73
C PHE A 135 -3.73 17.61 2.89
N GLU A 136 -2.99 18.55 3.47
CA GLU A 136 -2.41 19.70 2.74
C GLU A 136 -1.35 19.27 1.71
N ILE A 137 -0.79 18.06 1.85
CA ILE A 137 0.19 17.50 0.92
C ILE A 137 -0.52 17.04 -0.36
N ASN A 138 -0.42 17.87 -1.39
CA ASN A 138 -0.92 17.57 -2.74
C ASN A 138 0.05 16.67 -3.53
N ASN A 139 0.39 15.50 -2.99
CA ASN A 139 1.37 14.60 -3.58
C ASN A 139 1.04 13.13 -3.34
N ARG A 140 1.71 12.24 -4.09
CA ARG A 140 1.68 10.80 -3.82
C ARG A 140 2.36 10.49 -2.49
N LEU A 141 1.70 9.65 -1.70
CA LEU A 141 2.19 9.17 -0.42
C LEU A 141 2.58 7.70 -0.55
N GLU A 142 3.77 7.35 -0.11
CA GLU A 142 4.23 5.97 -0.04
C GLU A 142 3.72 5.29 1.23
N VAL A 143 3.13 4.11 1.10
CA VAL A 143 2.62 3.32 2.22
C VAL A 143 3.77 2.55 2.84
N LEU A 144 4.09 2.87 4.09
CA LEU A 144 5.15 2.19 4.83
C LEU A 144 4.60 0.95 5.54
N SER A 145 5.11 -0.21 5.12
CA SER A 145 5.03 -1.46 5.90
C SER A 145 3.62 -1.87 6.36
N ASN A 146 2.59 -1.69 5.52
CA ASN A 146 1.25 -2.22 5.76
C ASN A 146 1.05 -3.54 4.98
N PRO A 147 1.07 -4.71 5.64
CA PRO A 147 0.95 -6.00 4.96
C PRO A 147 -0.37 -6.16 4.22
N PHE A 148 -1.46 -5.57 4.75
CA PHE A 148 -2.77 -5.65 4.13
C PHE A 148 -2.79 -4.95 2.76
N LEU A 149 -2.30 -3.72 2.68
CA LEU A 149 -2.23 -2.97 1.42
C LEU A 149 -1.22 -3.59 0.43
N ALA A 150 -0.09 -4.09 0.93
CA ALA A 150 0.93 -4.74 0.11
C ALA A 150 0.40 -6.00 -0.60
N LEU A 151 -0.56 -6.72 -0.02
CA LEU A 151 -1.18 -7.90 -0.64
C LEU A 151 -2.01 -7.58 -1.87
N PHE A 152 -2.62 -6.40 -1.89
CA PHE A 152 -3.35 -5.89 -3.05
C PHE A 152 -2.42 -5.16 -4.03
N GLY A 153 -1.11 -5.20 -3.81
CA GLY A 153 -0.11 -4.52 -4.64
C GLY A 153 -0.09 -3.00 -4.47
N ILE A 154 -0.78 -2.46 -3.47
CA ILE A 154 -0.89 -1.01 -3.25
C ILE A 154 0.36 -0.55 -2.48
N LYS A 155 1.22 0.22 -3.14
CA LYS A 155 2.45 0.79 -2.56
C LYS A 155 2.37 2.28 -2.32
N SER A 156 1.61 2.99 -3.16
CA SER A 156 1.40 4.42 -3.05
C SER A 156 -0.09 4.76 -3.12
N ILE A 157 -0.47 5.83 -2.42
CA ILE A 157 -1.83 6.34 -2.39
C ILE A 157 -1.82 7.86 -2.55
N VAL A 158 -2.92 8.40 -3.08
CA VAL A 158 -3.18 9.84 -3.17
C VAL A 158 -4.48 10.12 -2.44
N LEU A 159 -4.46 11.07 -1.50
CA LEU A 159 -5.64 11.46 -0.73
C LEU A 159 -6.58 12.30 -1.61
N LYS A 160 -7.89 12.07 -1.48
CA LYS A 160 -8.93 12.77 -2.25
C LYS A 160 -9.79 13.68 -1.39
N ASP A 161 -10.26 13.16 -0.27
CA ASP A 161 -11.19 13.85 0.62
C ASP A 161 -10.95 13.44 2.07
N ILE A 162 -11.20 14.37 2.99
CA ILE A 162 -11.18 14.15 4.44
C ILE A 162 -12.48 14.68 5.05
N GLN A 163 -13.19 13.80 5.76
CA GLN A 163 -14.46 14.09 6.40
C GLN A 163 -14.29 13.97 7.91
N TRP A 164 -14.70 15.02 8.62
CA TRP A 164 -14.76 15.03 10.08
C TRP A 164 -16.19 14.70 10.49
N GLU A 165 -16.41 13.55 11.11
CA GLU A 165 -17.74 13.12 11.53
C GLU A 165 -18.16 13.78 12.86
N GLU A 166 -19.45 13.76 13.16
CA GLU A 166 -20.03 14.40 14.34
C GLU A 166 -19.52 13.81 15.65
N MET A 167 -19.27 14.70 16.61
CA MET A 167 -18.85 14.39 17.98
C MET A 167 -20.06 14.36 18.92
N ALA A 168 -20.99 13.43 18.69
CA ALA A 168 -22.21 13.36 19.48
C ALA A 168 -21.93 12.97 20.95
N GLY A 169 -21.80 13.98 21.83
CA GLY A 169 -21.73 13.80 23.28
C GLY A 169 -20.34 13.56 23.87
N GLU A 170 -19.28 13.53 23.05
CA GLU A 170 -17.91 13.24 23.49
C GLU A 170 -16.94 14.31 22.93
N GLN A 171 -16.40 15.19 23.80
CA GLN A 171 -15.50 16.28 23.37
C GLN A 171 -14.08 15.82 23.06
N GLY A 172 -13.64 14.70 23.65
CA GLY A 172 -12.29 14.18 23.47
C GLY A 172 -12.11 13.21 22.31
N LEU A 173 -13.10 13.12 21.43
CA LEU A 173 -13.18 12.10 20.39
C LEU A 173 -13.53 12.73 19.05
N GLN A 174 -12.62 12.65 18.08
CA GLN A 174 -12.88 13.13 16.72
C GLN A 174 -12.78 11.97 15.73
N LYS A 175 -13.92 11.57 15.18
CA LYS A 175 -13.99 10.59 14.09
C LYS A 175 -13.59 11.23 12.77
N TYR A 176 -12.90 10.47 11.93
CA TYR A 176 -12.52 10.91 10.59
C TYR A 176 -12.71 9.80 9.55
N SER A 177 -13.02 10.19 8.33
CA SER A 177 -13.08 9.32 7.17
C SER A 177 -12.32 9.98 6.02
N ILE A 178 -11.28 9.31 5.53
CA ILE A 178 -10.43 9.76 4.43
C ILE A 178 -10.66 8.86 3.23
N THR A 179 -10.88 9.44 2.06
CA THR A 179 -10.90 8.69 0.80
C THR A 179 -9.60 8.91 0.05
N ALA A 180 -9.08 7.84 -0.55
CA ALA A 180 -7.83 7.85 -1.29
C ALA A 180 -7.91 6.93 -2.50
N VAL A 181 -6.98 7.09 -3.44
CA VAL A 181 -6.82 6.19 -4.59
C VAL A 181 -5.41 5.66 -4.65
N SER A 182 -5.26 4.40 -5.02
CA SER A 182 -3.95 3.80 -5.25
C SER A 182 -3.29 4.43 -6.47
N ASP A 183 -2.01 4.72 -6.36
CA ASP A 183 -1.19 5.14 -7.49
C ASP A 183 -0.10 4.11 -7.73
N ASN A 184 0.24 3.88 -9.00
CA ASN A 184 1.30 2.96 -9.42
C ASN A 184 2.30 3.72 -10.28
N ASP A 185 3.60 3.48 -10.09
CA ASP A 185 4.62 4.20 -10.85
C ASP A 185 4.59 3.79 -12.33
N PHE A 186 4.11 4.70 -13.17
CA PHE A 186 3.91 4.49 -14.61
C PHE A 186 5.17 4.00 -15.34
N TYR A 187 6.36 4.42 -14.88
CA TYR A 187 7.63 4.07 -15.54
C TYR A 187 8.09 2.64 -15.27
N ALA A 188 7.68 2.02 -14.16
CA ALA A 188 8.01 0.62 -13.88
C ALA A 188 7.33 -0.32 -14.88
N ASP A 189 6.11 0.02 -15.27
CA ASP A 189 5.24 -0.77 -16.14
C ASP A 189 5.78 -0.85 -17.59
N GLN A 190 6.40 0.23 -18.08
CA GLN A 190 7.08 0.29 -19.39
C GLN A 190 8.30 -0.62 -19.47
N ASN A 191 9.08 -0.70 -18.37
CA ASN A 191 10.28 -1.53 -18.33
C ASN A 191 9.95 -3.03 -18.24
N GLU A 192 8.87 -3.40 -17.55
CA GLU A 192 8.38 -4.78 -17.53
C GLU A 192 7.86 -5.21 -18.91
N LYS A 193 7.07 -4.37 -19.59
CA LYS A 193 6.60 -4.66 -20.96
C LYS A 193 7.76 -4.82 -21.95
N LYS A 194 8.82 -4.01 -21.84
CA LYS A 194 10.02 -4.15 -22.68
C LYS A 194 10.82 -5.43 -22.40
N ARG A 195 10.85 -5.90 -21.15
CA ARG A 195 11.52 -7.17 -20.78
C ARG A 195 10.80 -8.43 -21.25
N VAL A 196 9.48 -8.38 -21.39
CA VAL A 196 8.68 -9.51 -21.88
C VAL A 196 8.76 -9.64 -23.41
N LEU A 197 9.09 -8.55 -24.10
CA LEU A 197 9.18 -8.47 -25.56
C LEU A 197 10.60 -8.66 -26.11
N SER A 198 11.59 -8.90 -25.24
CA SER A 198 12.99 -9.19 -25.58
C SER A 198 13.35 -10.64 -25.26
#